data_AF-A0A336MMS0-F1
#
_entry.id   AF-A0A336MMS0-F1
#
_cell.length_a   1.000
_cell.length_b   1.000
_cell.length_c   1.000
_cell.angle_alpha   90.00
_cell.angle_beta   90.00
_cell.angle_gamma   90.00
#
_symmetry.space_group_name_H-M   'P 1'
#
loop_
_entity.id
_entity.type
_entity.pdbx_description
1 polymer ?
#
loop_
_entity_poly.entity_id
_entity_poly.type
_entity_poly.pdbx_seq_one_letter_code
_entity_poly.pdbx_strand_id
1 'polypeptide(L)'
;MKDKLLNTSNRVFNCLPYFVAGEVVKGFGRGSKELGIPTANLPMEVVRNLPKELDQGVYYGWANVDDGDVHKVVLSIGWNPFYDNKEKSMESHIMHDYGRDFYGSTLKVCILGHLRPELNFDSLQSLIDAINNDIAQADEKLDEAEALKYKNHNFFKIDGTTTSNGSSCDSITNKICNSTKISNGHSPINNGTHQI
;
A
#
# COMPACT_ATOMS: atom_id res chain seq x y z
N MET A 1 -24.42 11.93 6.91
CA MET A 1 -23.09 11.42 7.33
C MET A 1 -23.02 9.90 7.28
N LYS A 2 -23.99 9.15 7.82
CA LYS A 2 -24.03 7.68 7.78
C LYS A 2 -24.11 7.10 6.36
N ASP A 3 -24.85 7.74 5.46
CA ASP A 3 -25.01 7.25 4.07
C ASP A 3 -23.73 7.38 3.23
N LYS A 4 -22.88 8.37 3.52
CA LYS A 4 -21.59 8.54 2.85
C LYS A 4 -20.59 7.47 3.29
N LEU A 5 -20.55 7.15 4.59
CA LEU A 5 -19.72 6.08 5.14
C LEU A 5 -20.17 4.71 4.62
N LEU A 6 -21.47 4.42 4.58
CA LEU A 6 -22.01 3.16 4.05
C LEU A 6 -21.72 2.98 2.55
N ASN A 7 -21.81 4.06 1.77
CA ASN A 7 -21.51 4.04 0.33
C ASN A 7 -20.00 3.90 0.06
N THR A 8 -19.14 4.55 0.85
CA THR A 8 -17.68 4.38 0.77
C THR A 8 -17.27 2.94 1.11
N SER A 9 -17.80 2.36 2.19
CA SER A 9 -17.53 0.97 2.55
C SER A 9 -17.91 0.01 1.43
N ASN A 10 -19.10 0.13 0.84
CA ASN A 10 -19.55 -0.74 -0.26
C ASN A 10 -18.71 -0.61 -1.55
N ARG A 11 -18.15 0.58 -1.84
CA ARG A 11 -17.31 0.77 -3.04
C ARG A 11 -15.94 0.12 -2.89
N VAL A 12 -15.31 0.26 -1.72
CA VAL A 12 -14.01 -0.34 -1.43
C VAL A 12 -14.09 -1.87 -1.49
N PHE A 13 -15.14 -2.47 -0.91
CA PHE A 13 -15.31 -3.94 -0.92
C PHE A 13 -15.32 -4.56 -2.33
N ASN A 14 -15.79 -3.83 -3.36
CA ASN A 14 -15.91 -4.39 -4.71
C ASN A 14 -14.59 -4.53 -5.47
N CYS A 15 -13.52 -3.91 -4.98
CA CYS A 15 -12.19 -3.99 -5.61
C CYS A 15 -11.15 -4.73 -4.75
N LEU A 16 -11.58 -5.28 -3.61
CA LEU A 16 -10.75 -6.08 -2.71
C LEU A 16 -11.09 -7.58 -2.84
N PRO A 17 -10.11 -8.48 -2.73
CA PRO A 17 -8.69 -8.21 -2.53
C PRO A 17 -8.04 -7.57 -3.77
N TYR A 18 -7.11 -6.63 -3.57
CA TYR A 18 -6.36 -6.01 -4.66
C TYR A 18 -4.88 -6.38 -4.59
N PHE A 19 -4.31 -6.81 -5.70
CA PHE A 19 -2.91 -7.24 -5.79
C PHE A 19 -2.09 -6.22 -6.57
N VAL A 20 -0.98 -5.78 -5.99
CA VAL A 20 -0.10 -4.78 -6.58
C VAL A 20 1.35 -5.14 -6.33
N ALA A 21 2.20 -4.88 -7.33
CA ALA A 21 3.64 -5.09 -7.21
C ALA A 21 4.39 -3.90 -7.81
N GLY A 22 5.56 -3.60 -7.27
CA GLY A 22 6.46 -2.58 -7.81
C GLY A 22 7.79 -2.53 -7.09
N GLU A 23 8.75 -1.86 -7.71
CA GLU A 23 10.07 -1.63 -7.14
C GLU A 23 9.97 -0.62 -5.98
N VAL A 24 10.55 -0.93 -4.83
CA VAL A 24 10.54 -0.03 -3.66
C VAL A 24 11.41 1.19 -3.97
N VAL A 25 10.77 2.36 -4.01
CA VAL A 25 11.44 3.64 -4.27
C VAL A 25 11.60 4.43 -2.99
N LYS A 26 12.52 5.40 -3.02
CA LYS A 26 12.66 6.37 -1.94
C LYS A 26 11.46 7.32 -1.96
N GLY A 27 10.77 7.41 -0.82
CA GLY A 27 9.80 8.48 -0.58
C GLY A 27 10.51 9.80 -0.25
N PHE A 28 9.72 10.78 0.20
CA PHE A 28 10.21 12.13 0.54
C PHE A 28 10.83 12.24 1.95
N GLY A 29 11.00 11.11 2.65
CA GLY A 29 11.74 11.07 3.93
C GLY A 29 11.05 11.77 5.10
N ARG A 30 9.74 11.57 5.27
CA ARG A 30 8.91 12.27 6.29
C ARG A 30 9.07 11.74 7.73
N GLY A 31 10.23 11.21 8.10
CA GLY A 31 10.53 10.83 9.49
C GLY A 31 9.85 9.54 10.01
N SER A 32 9.09 8.81 9.19
CA SER A 32 8.43 7.56 9.61
C SER A 32 9.41 6.53 10.18
N LYS A 33 10.63 6.45 9.62
CA LYS A 33 11.74 5.65 10.16
C LYS A 33 12.21 6.11 11.54
N GLU A 34 12.22 7.41 11.82
CA GLU A 34 12.58 7.97 13.14
C GLU A 34 11.49 7.69 14.19
N LEU A 35 10.24 7.50 13.74
CA LEU A 35 9.11 7.06 14.58
C LEU A 35 9.10 5.54 14.82
N GLY A 36 10.05 4.79 14.27
CA GLY A 36 10.10 3.33 14.36
C GLY A 36 9.12 2.61 13.44
N ILE A 37 8.50 3.31 12.49
CA ILE A 37 7.47 2.79 11.58
C ILE A 37 7.92 3.05 10.13
N PRO A 38 8.99 2.39 9.66
CA PRO A 38 9.50 2.62 8.31
C PRO A 38 8.46 2.27 7.24
N THR A 39 8.31 3.15 6.24
CA THR A 39 7.38 2.95 5.12
C THR A 39 8.12 2.73 3.80
N ALA A 40 7.71 1.69 3.07
CA ALA A 40 8.13 1.42 1.69
C ALA A 40 7.17 2.11 0.72
N ASN A 41 7.71 2.81 -0.27
CA ASN A 41 6.92 3.54 -1.26
C ASN A 41 6.93 2.77 -2.59
N LEU A 42 5.80 2.76 -3.29
CA LEU A 42 5.72 2.27 -4.67
C LEU A 42 5.84 3.41 -5.67
N PRO A 43 6.31 3.13 -6.91
CA PRO A 43 6.43 4.14 -7.95
C PRO A 43 5.06 4.73 -8.33
N MET A 44 5.03 6.00 -8.70
CA MET A 44 3.78 6.70 -9.02
C MET A 44 3.01 6.04 -10.15
N GLU A 45 3.69 5.49 -11.15
CA GLU A 45 3.09 4.74 -12.25
C GLU A 45 2.34 3.50 -11.76
N VAL A 46 2.80 2.85 -10.68
CA VAL A 46 2.09 1.73 -10.06
C VAL A 46 0.84 2.27 -9.35
N VAL A 47 0.99 3.36 -8.57
CA VAL A 47 -0.10 3.92 -7.78
C VAL A 47 -1.23 4.51 -8.66
N ARG A 48 -0.90 5.07 -9.83
CA ARG A 48 -1.90 5.55 -10.81
C ARG A 48 -2.84 4.45 -11.34
N ASN A 49 -2.40 3.20 -11.28
CA ASN A 49 -3.16 2.05 -11.76
C ASN A 49 -4.04 1.42 -10.69
N LEU A 50 -4.00 1.93 -9.46
CA LEU A 50 -4.93 1.50 -8.41
C LEU A 50 -6.39 1.79 -8.84
N PRO A 51 -7.34 0.92 -8.45
CA PRO A 51 -8.77 1.17 -8.64
C PRO A 51 -9.15 2.54 -8.10
N LYS A 52 -10.02 3.24 -8.83
CA LYS A 52 -10.52 4.55 -8.40
C LYS A 52 -11.38 4.43 -7.13
N GLU A 53 -11.89 3.23 -6.88
CA GLU A 53 -12.69 2.83 -5.72
C GLU A 53 -11.87 2.67 -4.44
N LEU A 54 -10.54 2.49 -4.53
CA LEU A 54 -9.66 2.59 -3.37
C LEU A 54 -9.49 4.05 -3.00
N ASP A 55 -10.43 4.56 -2.20
CA ASP A 55 -10.41 5.91 -1.66
C ASP A 55 -9.19 6.12 -0.74
N GLN A 56 -8.90 7.37 -0.40
CA GLN A 56 -7.82 7.69 0.52
C GLN A 56 -8.08 7.12 1.92
N GLY A 57 -7.06 6.55 2.55
CA GLY A 57 -7.18 5.96 3.87
C GLY A 57 -6.10 4.95 4.21
N VAL A 58 -6.29 4.32 5.36
CA VAL A 58 -5.42 3.27 5.86
C VAL A 58 -6.06 1.91 5.61
N TYR A 59 -5.26 1.02 5.05
CA TYR A 59 -5.64 -0.33 4.68
C TYR A 59 -4.70 -1.35 5.32
N TYR A 60 -5.08 -2.61 5.26
CA TYR A 60 -4.28 -3.73 5.74
C TYR A 60 -4.26 -4.88 4.73
N GLY A 61 -3.27 -5.75 4.87
CA GLY A 61 -3.08 -6.86 3.94
C GLY A 61 -1.86 -7.72 4.22
N TRP A 62 -1.42 -8.41 3.18
CA TRP A 62 -0.19 -9.20 3.18
C TRP A 62 0.84 -8.61 2.22
N ALA A 63 2.11 -8.71 2.54
CA ALA A 63 3.20 -8.29 1.67
C ALA A 63 4.40 -9.22 1.73
N ASN A 64 5.18 -9.25 0.64
CA ASN A 64 6.54 -9.79 0.67
C ASN A 64 7.50 -8.95 -0.17
N VAL A 65 8.78 -9.15 0.08
CA VAL A 65 9.90 -8.45 -0.58
C VAL A 65 10.80 -9.49 -1.23
N ASP A 66 11.12 -9.33 -2.52
CA ASP A 66 12.02 -10.20 -3.31
C ASP A 66 11.76 -11.70 -3.11
N ASP A 67 10.47 -12.10 -3.11
CA ASP A 67 10.04 -13.49 -2.94
C ASP A 67 10.38 -14.12 -1.56
N GLY A 68 10.70 -13.28 -0.58
CA GLY A 68 10.84 -13.68 0.82
C GLY A 68 9.51 -14.04 1.50
N ASP A 69 9.57 -14.20 2.82
CA ASP A 69 8.42 -14.55 3.64
C ASP A 69 7.27 -13.52 3.52
N VAL A 70 6.04 -14.01 3.62
CA VAL A 70 4.84 -13.18 3.57
C VAL A 70 4.51 -12.68 4.97
N HIS A 71 4.49 -11.36 5.12
CA HIS A 71 4.29 -10.65 6.38
C HIS A 71 3.00 -9.80 6.34
N LYS A 72 2.47 -9.52 7.53
CA LYS A 72 1.36 -8.57 7.69
C LYS A 72 1.84 -7.16 7.30
N VAL A 73 0.96 -6.36 6.73
CA VAL A 73 1.26 -4.98 6.32
C VAL A 73 0.09 -4.06 6.61
N VAL A 74 0.40 -2.85 7.06
CA VAL A 74 -0.51 -1.70 7.01
C VAL A 74 -0.02 -0.74 5.94
N LEU A 75 -0.94 -0.08 5.25
CA LEU A 75 -0.57 0.84 4.18
C LEU A 75 -1.49 2.08 4.17
N SER A 76 -0.89 3.24 3.89
CA SER A 76 -1.60 4.49 3.62
C SER A 76 -1.73 4.67 2.10
N ILE A 77 -2.93 5.02 1.65
CA ILE A 77 -3.17 5.55 0.31
C ILE A 77 -3.65 6.98 0.47
N GLY A 78 -2.86 7.94 -0.03
CA GLY A 78 -3.12 9.36 0.18
C GLY A 78 -2.90 10.18 -1.08
N TRP A 79 -3.21 11.48 -1.01
CA TRP A 79 -2.86 12.41 -2.08
C TRP A 79 -1.44 12.90 -1.91
N ASN A 80 -0.70 12.97 -3.01
CA ASN A 80 0.67 13.47 -3.01
C ASN A 80 0.67 15.00 -3.13
N PRO A 81 1.06 15.75 -2.07
CA PRO A 81 1.02 17.21 -2.08
C PRO A 81 2.02 17.83 -3.07
N PHE A 82 3.07 17.10 -3.45
CA PHE A 82 4.09 17.58 -4.38
C PHE A 82 3.62 17.63 -5.83
N TYR A 83 2.47 17.03 -6.14
CA TYR A 83 1.88 17.00 -7.48
C TYR A 83 0.51 17.68 -7.50
N ASP A 84 0.36 18.79 -6.77
CA ASP A 84 -0.90 19.53 -6.58
C ASP A 84 -2.06 18.63 -6.10
N ASN A 85 -1.79 17.55 -5.36
CA ASN A 85 -2.78 16.54 -4.97
C ASN A 85 -3.52 15.91 -6.17
N LYS A 86 -2.89 15.84 -7.35
CA LYS A 86 -3.46 15.20 -8.55
C LYS A 86 -3.13 13.72 -8.63
N GLU A 87 -2.12 13.28 -7.87
CA GLU A 87 -1.59 11.93 -7.90
C GLU A 87 -1.69 11.31 -6.51
N LYS A 88 -2.04 10.02 -6.45
CA LYS A 88 -2.02 9.28 -5.17
C LYS A 88 -0.59 8.84 -4.83
N SER A 89 -0.31 8.68 -3.54
CA SER A 89 0.82 7.92 -3.01
C SER A 89 0.33 6.64 -2.34
N MET A 90 1.22 5.65 -2.23
CA MET A 90 0.99 4.43 -1.46
C MET A 90 2.24 4.15 -0.62
N GLU A 91 2.07 4.17 0.70
CA GLU A 91 3.12 3.95 1.69
C GLU A 91 2.80 2.68 2.49
N SER A 92 3.69 1.70 2.52
CA SER A 92 3.46 0.41 3.17
C SER A 92 4.43 0.20 4.33
N HIS A 93 3.89 -0.01 5.53
CA HIS A 93 4.65 -0.46 6.69
C HIS A 93 4.46 -1.97 6.87
N ILE A 94 5.50 -2.73 6.54
CA ILE A 94 5.52 -4.18 6.70
C ILE A 94 5.85 -4.45 8.17
N MET A 95 5.02 -5.26 8.83
CA MET A 95 5.14 -5.60 10.26
C MET A 95 6.21 -6.68 10.46
N HIS A 96 7.43 -6.38 10.00
CA HIS A 96 8.61 -7.23 10.09
C HIS A 96 9.87 -6.36 10.05
N ASP A 97 10.80 -6.65 10.94
CA ASP A 97 12.11 -5.98 10.95
C ASP A 97 13.08 -6.70 10.01
N TYR A 98 13.34 -6.07 8.86
CA TYR A 98 14.33 -6.55 7.89
C TYR A 98 15.78 -6.24 8.29
N GLY A 99 16.01 -5.40 9.31
CA GLY A 99 17.34 -4.98 9.75
C GLY A 99 18.15 -4.14 8.74
N ARG A 100 17.59 -3.88 7.56
CA ARG A 100 18.21 -3.09 6.48
C ARG A 100 17.14 -2.47 5.57
N ASP A 101 17.55 -1.44 4.84
CA ASP A 101 16.73 -0.89 3.76
C ASP A 101 16.71 -1.86 2.56
N PHE A 102 15.60 -1.88 1.83
CA PHE A 102 15.37 -2.75 0.65
C PHE A 102 14.88 -1.93 -0.56
N TYR A 103 15.43 -0.71 -0.75
CA TYR A 103 15.19 0.05 -1.97
C TYR A 103 15.67 -0.74 -3.20
N GLY A 104 14.90 -0.69 -4.28
CA GLY A 104 15.16 -1.46 -5.49
C GLY A 104 14.62 -2.89 -5.46
N SER A 105 14.21 -3.39 -4.30
CA SER A 105 13.55 -4.70 -4.19
C SER A 105 12.12 -4.65 -4.73
N THR A 106 11.63 -5.78 -5.21
CA THR A 106 10.23 -5.93 -5.60
C THR A 106 9.37 -6.12 -4.36
N LEU A 107 8.50 -5.16 -4.07
CA LEU A 107 7.45 -5.28 -3.07
C LEU A 107 6.17 -5.75 -3.73
N LYS A 108 5.59 -6.84 -3.23
CA LYS A 108 4.26 -7.32 -3.60
C LYS A 108 3.33 -7.10 -2.41
N VAL A 109 2.13 -6.57 -2.66
CA VAL A 109 1.11 -6.31 -1.65
C VAL A 109 -0.24 -6.87 -2.11
N CYS A 110 -0.91 -7.60 -1.21
CA CYS A 110 -2.30 -7.99 -1.32
C CYS A 110 -3.10 -7.17 -0.31
N ILE A 111 -3.83 -6.16 -0.77
CA ILE A 111 -4.71 -5.32 0.03
C ILE A 111 -5.99 -6.08 0.29
N LEU A 112 -6.39 -6.25 1.56
CA LEU A 112 -7.54 -7.06 1.95
C LEU A 112 -8.71 -6.25 2.51
N GLY A 113 -8.42 -5.13 3.19
CA GLY A 113 -9.47 -4.35 3.83
C GLY A 113 -9.04 -2.94 4.16
N HIS A 114 -10.04 -2.11 4.42
CA HIS A 114 -9.89 -0.72 4.84
C HIS A 114 -10.12 -0.60 6.35
N LEU A 115 -9.22 0.08 7.06
CA LEU A 115 -9.34 0.35 8.49
C LEU A 115 -10.09 1.65 8.75
N ARG A 116 -9.63 2.74 8.12
CA ARG A 116 -10.14 4.09 8.37
C ARG A 116 -9.78 5.06 7.25
N PRO A 117 -10.55 6.15 7.06
CA PRO A 117 -10.12 7.24 6.20
C PRO A 117 -8.84 7.91 6.74
N GLU A 118 -8.21 8.72 5.89
CA GLU A 118 -7.15 9.64 6.32
C GLU A 118 -7.68 10.61 7.39
N LEU A 119 -6.82 10.89 8.36
CA LEU A 119 -7.12 11.81 9.46
C LEU A 119 -6.05 12.89 9.50
N ASN A 120 -6.45 14.10 9.89
CA ASN A 120 -5.50 15.13 10.29
C ASN A 120 -5.18 14.95 11.77
N PHE A 121 -3.93 15.21 12.15
CA PHE A 121 -3.47 15.10 13.52
C PHE A 121 -2.91 16.42 14.02
N ASP A 122 -3.32 16.78 15.23
CA ASP A 122 -2.99 18.06 15.85
C ASP A 122 -1.64 18.00 16.58
N SER A 123 -1.10 16.78 16.75
CA SER A 123 0.20 16.51 17.37
C SER A 123 0.87 15.27 16.81
N LEU A 124 2.19 15.19 16.96
CA LEU A 124 2.95 13.99 16.61
C LEU A 124 2.51 12.78 17.43
N GLN A 125 2.21 12.96 18.73
CA GLN A 125 1.77 11.86 19.58
C GLN A 125 0.43 11.27 19.09
N SER A 126 -0.55 12.12 18.76
CA SER A 126 -1.84 11.64 18.22
C SER A 126 -1.69 10.88 16.90
N LEU A 127 -0.70 11.24 16.08
CA LEU A 127 -0.37 10.51 14.86
C LEU A 127 0.20 9.12 15.21
N ILE A 128 1.20 9.06 16.10
CA ILE A 128 1.82 7.80 16.54
C ILE A 128 0.77 6.86 17.14
N ASP A 129 -0.10 7.37 18.02
CA ASP A 129 -1.15 6.57 18.66
C ASP A 129 -2.13 5.98 17.65
N ALA A 130 -2.51 6.77 16.63
CA ALA A 130 -3.37 6.29 15.56
C ALA A 130 -2.69 5.20 14.73
N ILE A 131 -1.41 5.36 14.36
CA ILE A 131 -0.68 4.34 13.60
C ILE A 131 -0.55 3.04 14.40
N ASN A 132 -0.21 3.12 15.69
CA ASN A 132 -0.13 1.94 16.56
C ASN A 132 -1.48 1.22 16.67
N ASN A 133 -2.58 1.98 16.75
CA ASN A 133 -3.92 1.43 16.73
C ASN A 133 -4.29 0.80 15.38
N ASP A 134 -3.81 1.35 14.25
CA ASP A 134 -3.99 0.75 12.93
C ASP A 134 -3.24 -0.58 12.81
N ILE A 135 -1.99 -0.63 13.31
CA ILE A 135 -1.16 -1.84 13.36
C ILE A 135 -1.86 -2.92 14.21
N ALA A 136 -2.34 -2.57 15.40
CA ALA A 136 -3.03 -3.52 16.28
C ALA A 136 -4.31 -4.09 15.64
N GLN A 137 -5.12 -3.23 15.01
CA GLN A 137 -6.33 -3.69 14.31
C GLN A 137 -6.01 -4.56 13.09
N ALA A 138 -4.97 -4.21 12.32
CA ALA A 138 -4.54 -5.01 11.19
C ALA A 138 -4.03 -6.38 11.65
N ASP A 139 -3.29 -6.43 12.76
CA ASP A 139 -2.79 -7.66 13.36
C ASP A 139 -3.93 -8.63 13.65
N GLU A 140 -4.94 -8.18 14.39
CA GLU A 140 -6.13 -8.96 14.74
C GLU A 140 -6.88 -9.43 13.49
N LYS A 141 -7.15 -8.52 12.55
CA LYS A 141 -7.90 -8.82 11.32
C LYS A 141 -7.19 -9.81 10.41
N LEU A 142 -5.87 -9.79 10.37
CA LEU A 142 -5.07 -10.68 9.52
C LEU A 142 -4.93 -12.09 10.11
N ASP A 143 -5.25 -12.28 11.40
CA ASP A 143 -5.33 -13.62 12.02
C ASP A 143 -6.71 -14.27 11.84
N GLU A 144 -7.70 -13.54 11.30
CA GLU A 144 -8.98 -14.13 10.92
C GLU A 144 -8.83 -15.13 9.77
N ALA A 145 -9.61 -16.21 9.81
CA ALA A 145 -9.47 -17.33 8.87
C ALA A 145 -9.61 -16.95 7.39
N GLU A 146 -10.47 -15.97 7.06
CA GLU A 146 -10.63 -15.49 5.68
C GLU A 146 -9.39 -14.73 5.19
N ALA A 147 -8.77 -13.93 6.05
CA ALA A 147 -7.57 -13.18 5.72
C ALA A 147 -6.34 -14.09 5.59
N LEU A 148 -6.21 -15.10 6.47
CA LEU A 148 -5.09 -16.05 6.46
C LEU A 148 -4.94 -16.83 5.16
N LYS A 149 -6.04 -17.06 4.42
CA LYS A 149 -5.99 -17.75 3.11
C LYS A 149 -5.09 -17.01 2.12
N TYR A 150 -5.01 -15.69 2.21
CA TYR A 150 -4.23 -14.87 1.28
C TYR A 150 -2.73 -14.86 1.59
N LYS A 151 -2.31 -15.21 2.80
CA LYS A 151 -0.89 -15.34 3.16
C LYS A 151 -0.17 -16.34 2.25
N ASN A 152 -0.86 -17.40 1.82
CA ASN A 152 -0.31 -18.46 0.98
C ASN A 152 -0.73 -18.37 -0.50
N HIS A 153 -1.29 -17.23 -0.91
CA HIS A 153 -1.80 -17.01 -2.26
C HIS A 153 -0.67 -17.11 -3.32
N ASN A 154 -0.98 -17.64 -4.50
CA ASN A 154 0.01 -17.88 -5.56
C ASN A 154 0.69 -16.59 -6.06
N PHE A 155 0.05 -15.44 -5.89
CA PHE A 155 0.64 -14.12 -6.17
C PHE A 155 2.02 -13.93 -5.51
N PHE A 156 2.21 -14.44 -4.29
CA PHE A 156 3.48 -14.32 -3.57
C PHE A 156 4.51 -15.38 -3.98
N LYS A 157 4.14 -16.36 -4.80
CA LYS A 157 5.00 -17.49 -5.20
C LYS A 157 5.52 -17.40 -6.62
N ILE A 158 4.97 -16.50 -7.44
CA ILE A 158 5.33 -16.38 -8.86
C ILE A 158 6.47 -15.37 -9.00
N ASP A 159 7.60 -15.81 -9.57
CA ASP A 159 8.75 -14.96 -9.85
C ASP A 159 8.35 -13.76 -10.72
N GLY A 160 8.79 -12.56 -10.34
CA GLY A 160 8.55 -11.30 -11.07
C GLY A 160 9.23 -11.21 -12.45
N THR A 161 9.74 -12.32 -13.01
CA THR A 161 10.60 -12.35 -14.20
C THR A 161 9.96 -12.90 -15.49
N THR A 162 8.70 -13.37 -15.49
CA THR A 162 8.13 -13.95 -16.73
C THR A 162 7.47 -12.91 -17.62
N THR A 163 8.20 -12.47 -18.65
CA THR A 163 7.63 -11.92 -19.89
C THR A 163 7.24 -13.08 -20.80
N SER A 164 5.96 -13.47 -20.89
CA SER A 164 5.46 -14.30 -22.01
C SER A 164 3.94 -14.30 -22.12
N ASN A 165 3.47 -14.20 -23.37
CA ASN A 165 2.08 -14.19 -23.83
C ASN A 165 1.22 -15.32 -23.23
N GLY A 166 -0.01 -14.99 -22.84
CA GLY A 166 -0.90 -15.87 -22.08
C GLY A 166 -1.63 -16.95 -22.88
N SER A 167 -2.21 -17.90 -22.14
CA SER A 167 -3.54 -18.52 -22.35
C SER A 167 -3.74 -19.69 -21.39
N SER A 168 -4.53 -19.49 -20.33
CA SER A 168 -5.58 -20.42 -19.92
C SER A 168 -6.56 -19.68 -19.03
N CYS A 169 -7.83 -19.79 -19.39
CA CYS A 169 -8.97 -19.11 -18.82
C CYS A 169 -9.24 -19.55 -17.38
N ASP A 170 -9.44 -18.59 -16.49
CA ASP A 170 -10.44 -18.65 -15.43
C ASP A 170 -11.04 -17.26 -15.25
N SER A 171 -12.36 -17.21 -15.43
CA SER A 171 -13.15 -15.99 -15.49
C SER A 171 -13.33 -15.41 -14.09
N ILE A 172 -12.63 -14.31 -13.79
CA ILE A 172 -13.09 -13.11 -13.05
C ILE A 172 -11.91 -12.13 -13.10
N THR A 173 -12.18 -10.92 -13.56
CA THR A 173 -11.23 -9.94 -14.09
C THR A 173 -10.13 -9.50 -13.13
N ASN A 174 -8.88 -9.98 -13.32
CA ASN A 174 -7.68 -9.43 -12.69
C ASN A 174 -6.88 -8.62 -13.72
N LYS A 175 -6.95 -7.29 -13.63
CA LYS A 175 -6.07 -6.38 -14.38
C LYS A 175 -4.75 -6.23 -13.62
N ILE A 176 -3.74 -7.00 -14.03
CA ILE A 176 -2.34 -6.72 -13.71
C ILE A 176 -1.91 -5.53 -14.58
N CYS A 177 -1.41 -4.44 -13.99
CA CYS A 177 -0.88 -3.31 -14.75
C CYS A 177 0.64 -3.23 -14.65
N ASN A 178 1.33 -3.21 -15.79
CA ASN A 178 2.77 -3.05 -15.92
C ASN A 178 3.09 -1.71 -16.61
N SER A 179 4.08 -0.97 -16.13
CA SER A 179 4.54 0.28 -16.76
C SER A 179 6.06 0.29 -16.98
N THR A 180 6.46 0.78 -18.16
CA THR A 180 7.84 0.85 -18.69
C THR A 180 8.53 2.16 -18.29
N LYS A 181 9.84 2.10 -18.01
CA LYS A 181 10.72 3.20 -17.57
C LYS A 181 10.83 4.35 -18.59
N ILE A 182 10.64 5.60 -18.16
CA ILE A 182 11.17 6.82 -18.83
C ILE A 182 11.62 7.84 -17.75
N SER A 183 12.79 8.44 -17.95
CA SER A 183 13.60 9.20 -16.97
C SER A 183 13.32 10.71 -16.86
N ASN A 184 13.14 11.15 -15.61
CA ASN A 184 13.59 12.36 -14.86
C ASN A 184 13.65 13.79 -15.46
N GLY A 185 13.09 14.74 -14.66
CA GLY A 185 13.48 16.15 -14.56
C GLY A 185 13.16 16.73 -13.16
N HIS A 186 14.16 17.29 -12.48
CA HIS A 186 14.15 17.75 -11.06
C HIS A 186 13.69 19.22 -10.89
N SER A 187 13.05 19.56 -9.75
CA SER A 187 13.02 20.91 -9.13
C SER A 187 12.42 20.89 -7.70
N PRO A 188 12.67 21.91 -6.83
CA PRO A 188 12.86 21.73 -5.39
C PRO A 188 11.68 22.06 -4.44
N ILE A 189 11.63 21.28 -3.36
CA ILE A 189 11.16 21.43 -1.96
C ILE A 189 10.45 22.72 -1.48
N ASN A 190 9.27 22.52 -0.86
CA ASN A 190 8.68 23.38 0.17
C ASN A 190 8.03 22.50 1.28
N ASN A 191 8.18 22.90 2.56
CA ASN A 191 7.79 22.13 3.74
C ASN A 191 6.31 22.36 4.11
N GLY A 192 5.50 21.29 4.20
CA GLY A 192 4.13 21.38 4.70
C GLY A 192 3.48 20.05 5.07
N THR A 193 2.97 20.01 6.31
CA THR A 193 1.97 19.09 6.92
C THR A 193 2.26 17.58 6.92
N HIS A 194 2.28 17.00 8.13
CA HIS A 194 2.42 15.57 8.37
C HIS A 194 1.12 14.85 7.97
N GLN A 195 1.11 14.37 6.73
CA GLN A 195 0.20 13.33 6.25
C GLN A 195 1.09 12.10 5.96
N ILE A 196 0.61 10.93 6.43
CA ILE A 196 1.21 9.61 6.21
C ILE A 196 0.90 9.07 4.82
#